data_AF-F8NKZ0-F1
#
_entry.id   AF-F8NKZ0-F1
#
_cell.length_a   1.000
_cell.length_b   1.000
_cell.length_c   1.000
_cell.angle_alpha   90.00
_cell.angle_beta   90.00
_cell.angle_gamma   90.00
#
_symmetry.space_group_name_H-M   'P 1'
#
loop_
_entity.id
_entity.type
_entity.pdbx_description
1 polymer ?
#
loop_
_entity_poly.entity_id
_entity_poly.type
_entity_poly.pdbx_seq_one_letter_code
_entity_poly.pdbx_strand_id
1 'polypeptide(L)'
;MLHDSKLPKSFWVDAMQTAAYITARSPASGLHGKTPYEILFKRRVDPTLFRHFGCQAYALIPKDKRQGKFYSKGRKAIMIG
;
A
#
# COMPACT_ATOMS: atom_id res chain seq x y z
N MET A 1 6.13 11.07 -3.42
CA MET A 1 5.39 10.14 -2.54
C MET A 1 5.12 10.71 -1.15
N LEU A 2 6.13 10.88 -0.27
CA LEU A 2 5.91 11.45 1.08
C LEU A 2 5.56 12.95 1.05
N HIS A 3 6.26 13.71 0.21
CA HIS A 3 5.97 15.12 0.00
C HIS A 3 4.56 15.34 -0.55
N ASP A 4 4.17 14.54 -1.56
CA ASP A 4 2.87 14.67 -2.23
C ASP A 4 1.70 14.25 -1.34
N SER A 5 1.91 13.30 -0.42
CA SER A 5 0.87 12.85 0.51
C SER A 5 0.58 13.83 1.64
N LYS A 6 1.37 14.90 1.78
CA LYS A 6 1.28 15.89 2.87
C LYS A 6 1.35 15.25 4.27
N LEU A 7 2.01 14.10 4.38
CA LEU A 7 2.20 13.41 5.66
C LEU A 7 3.44 13.96 6.40
N PRO A 8 3.46 13.87 7.75
CA PRO A 8 4.62 14.24 8.53
C PRO A 8 5.89 13.48 8.11
N LYS A 9 7.04 14.14 8.26
CA LYS A 9 8.35 13.53 7.96
C LYS A 9 8.63 12.26 8.78
N SER A 10 7.95 12.03 9.90
CA SER A 10 8.08 10.81 10.70
C SER A 10 7.78 9.53 9.91
N PHE A 11 6.97 9.60 8.85
CA PHE A 11 6.62 8.45 7.99
C PHE A 11 7.63 8.18 6.86
N TRP A 12 8.83 8.77 6.93
CA TRP A 12 9.83 8.60 5.88
C TRP A 12 10.31 7.15 5.73
N VAL A 13 10.41 6.41 6.83
CA VAL A 13 10.80 4.99 6.81
C VAL A 13 9.76 4.17 6.06
N ASP A 14 8.48 4.35 6.39
CA ASP A 14 7.39 3.66 5.70
C ASP A 14 7.36 4.01 4.22
N ALA A 15 7.57 5.30 3.90
CA ALA A 15 7.64 5.74 2.52
C ALA A 15 8.80 5.06 1.74
N MET A 16 9.97 4.93 2.35
CA MET A 16 11.09 4.21 1.72
C MET A 16 10.78 2.72 1.54
N GLN A 17 10.16 2.07 2.51
CA GLN A 17 9.76 0.67 2.41
C GLN A 17 8.74 0.44 1.29
N THR A 18 7.72 1.29 1.16
CA THR A 18 6.75 1.22 0.07
C THR A 18 7.42 1.43 -1.28
N ALA A 19 8.33 2.40 -1.40
CA ALA A 19 9.05 2.66 -2.65
C ALA A 19 9.90 1.44 -3.06
N ALA A 20 10.59 0.80 -2.12
CA ALA A 20 11.34 -0.43 -2.37
C ALA A 20 10.40 -1.58 -2.77
N TYR A 21 9.26 -1.73 -2.09
CA TYR A 21 8.25 -2.75 -2.38
C TYR A 21 7.68 -2.64 -3.80
N ILE A 22 7.37 -1.42 -4.23
CA ILE A 22 6.87 -1.11 -5.58
C ILE A 22 7.98 -1.34 -6.61
N THR A 23 9.20 -0.85 -6.36
CA THR A 23 10.33 -1.01 -7.28
C THR A 23 10.63 -2.48 -7.57
N ALA A 24 10.63 -3.34 -6.54
CA ALA A 24 10.86 -4.77 -6.69
C ALA A 24 9.77 -5.48 -7.52
N ARG A 25 8.58 -4.87 -7.65
CA ARG A 25 7.40 -5.40 -8.34
C ARG A 25 6.99 -4.57 -9.55
N SER A 26 7.84 -3.64 -9.98
CA SER A 26 7.66 -2.88 -11.20
C SER A 26 8.49 -3.51 -12.31
N PRO A 27 8.06 -3.41 -13.58
CA PRO A 27 8.87 -3.87 -14.70
C PRO A 27 10.22 -3.15 -14.73
N ALA A 28 11.31 -3.90 -14.90
CA ALA A 28 12.65 -3.32 -15.07
C ALA A 28 13.13 -3.47 -16.51
N SER A 29 13.82 -2.45 -17.02
CA SER A 29 14.25 -2.33 -18.42
C SER A 29 15.24 -3.40 -18.89
N GLY A 30 15.78 -4.24 -17.99
CA GLY A 30 16.60 -5.42 -18.34
C GLY A 30 15.88 -6.76 -18.26
N LEU A 31 14.59 -6.79 -17.90
CA LEU A 31 13.87 -8.03 -17.57
C LEU A 31 12.77 -8.38 -18.58
N HIS A 32 12.83 -7.82 -19.79
CA HIS A 32 11.85 -8.05 -20.87
C HIS A 32 10.38 -7.86 -20.41
N GLY A 33 10.13 -6.81 -19.63
CA GLY A 33 8.80 -6.50 -19.10
C GLY A 33 8.38 -7.30 -17.86
N LYS A 34 9.22 -8.20 -17.34
CA LYS A 34 8.99 -8.89 -16.07
C LYS A 34 9.46 -8.05 -14.89
N THR A 35 8.91 -8.34 -13.72
CA THR A 35 9.32 -7.70 -12.47
C THR A 35 10.43 -8.52 -11.77
N PRO A 36 11.34 -7.90 -11.01
CA PRO A 36 12.33 -8.64 -10.22
C PRO A 36 11.69 -9.69 -9.29
N TYR A 37 10.56 -9.35 -8.67
CA TYR A 37 9.78 -10.25 -7.81
C TYR A 37 9.28 -11.49 -8.55
N GLU A 38 8.76 -11.32 -9.77
CA GLU A 38 8.30 -12.42 -10.60
C GLU A 38 9.43 -13.39 -10.97
N ILE A 39 10.62 -12.87 -11.23
CA ILE A 39 11.77 -13.71 -11.57
C ILE A 39 12.26 -14.49 -10.35
N LEU A 40 12.38 -13.80 -9.20
CA LEU A 40 12.93 -14.39 -7.99
C LEU A 40 11.99 -15.43 -7.36
N PHE A 41 10.69 -15.12 -7.31
CA PHE A 41 9.70 -15.96 -6.62
C PHE A 41 8.80 -16.76 -7.57
N LYS A 42 8.99 -16.61 -8.90
CA LYS A 42 8.17 -17.26 -9.93
C LYS A 42 6.67 -17.02 -9.76
N ARG A 43 6.29 -15.90 -9.15
CA ARG A 43 4.90 -15.53 -8.83
C ARG A 43 4.53 -14.22 -9.49
N ARG A 44 3.42 -14.21 -10.24
CA ARG A 44 2.86 -13.00 -10.85
C ARG A 44 2.43 -11.99 -9.80
N VAL A 45 2.72 -10.72 -10.08
CA VAL A 45 2.23 -9.60 -9.28
C VAL A 45 0.89 -9.14 -9.84
N ASP A 46 -0.11 -8.99 -8.97
CA ASP A 46 -1.36 -8.33 -9.33
C ASP A 46 -1.19 -6.81 -9.15
N PRO A 47 -1.20 -6.02 -10.24
CA PRO A 47 -1.01 -4.58 -10.16
C PRO A 47 -2.18 -3.85 -9.45
N THR A 48 -3.35 -4.47 -9.33
CA THR A 48 -4.51 -3.85 -8.67
C THR A 48 -4.35 -3.71 -7.15
N LEU A 49 -3.35 -4.40 -6.59
CA LEU A 49 -3.00 -4.32 -5.17
C LEU A 49 -2.26 -3.03 -4.83
N PHE A 50 -1.64 -2.36 -5.81
CA PHE A 50 -0.93 -1.11 -5.56
C PHE A 50 -1.91 0.04 -5.36
N ARG A 51 -1.64 0.83 -4.33
CA ARG A 51 -2.37 2.06 -4.02
C ARG A 51 -1.36 3.19 -3.83
N HIS A 52 -1.82 4.41 -4.08
CA HIS A 52 -1.01 5.59 -3.82
C HIS A 52 -0.75 5.70 -2.32
N PHE A 53 0.51 5.82 -1.94
CA PHE A 53 0.88 6.14 -0.57
C PHE A 53 0.22 7.45 -0.13
N GLY A 54 -0.41 7.44 1.04
CA GLY A 54 -1.16 8.59 1.53
C GLY A 54 -2.60 8.69 1.00
N CYS A 55 -3.10 7.71 0.25
CA CYS A 55 -4.49 7.75 -0.20
C CYS A 55 -5.47 7.56 0.97
N GLN A 56 -6.69 8.08 0.81
CA GLN A 56 -7.76 7.85 1.77
C GLN A 56 -8.12 6.36 1.81
N ALA A 57 -8.20 5.81 3.02
CA ALA A 57 -8.55 4.44 3.29
C ALA A 57 -9.58 4.34 4.42
N TYR A 58 -10.12 3.14 4.64
CA TYR A 58 -11.00 2.84 5.75
C TYR A 58 -10.53 1.57 6.46
N ALA A 59 -10.21 1.69 7.74
CA ALA A 59 -9.88 0.57 8.58
C ALA A 59 -11.17 -0.08 9.11
N LEU A 60 -11.31 -1.40 8.91
CA LEU A 60 -12.45 -2.14 9.42
C LEU A 60 -12.43 -2.17 10.96
N ILE A 61 -13.53 -1.74 11.58
CA ILE A 61 -13.70 -1.80 13.03
C ILE A 61 -14.01 -3.26 13.41
N PRO A 62 -13.26 -3.89 14.34
CA PRO A 62 -13.55 -5.26 14.82
C PRO A 62 -14.98 -5.39 15.34
N LYS A 63 -15.62 -6.56 15.14
CA LYS A 63 -17.04 -6.77 15.48
C LYS A 63 -17.35 -6.41 16.94
N ASP A 64 -16.48 -6.80 17.86
CA ASP A 64 -16.64 -6.60 19.31
C ASP A 64 -16.55 -5.13 19.73
N LYS A 65 -15.99 -4.27 18.87
CA LYS A 65 -15.86 -2.82 19.08
C LYS A 65 -16.93 -2.02 18.34
N ARG A 66 -17.88 -2.67 17.66
CA ARG A 66 -18.97 -1.99 16.95
C ARG A 66 -20.11 -1.67 17.91
N GLN A 67 -20.64 -0.46 17.81
CA GLN A 67 -21.74 0.02 18.67
C GLN A 67 -23.13 -0.51 18.23
N GLY A 68 -23.18 -1.43 17.27
CA GLY A 68 -24.42 -2.05 16.77
C GLY A 68 -24.42 -2.29 15.27
N LYS A 69 -25.51 -2.86 14.74
CA LYS A 69 -25.64 -3.29 13.34
C LYS A 69 -25.61 -2.13 12.34
N PHE A 70 -26.14 -0.97 12.73
CA PHE A 70 -26.36 0.20 11.87
C PHE A 70 -25.27 1.28 12.00
N TYR A 71 -24.29 1.09 12.88
CA TYR A 71 -23.18 2.02 13.04
C TYR A 71 -22.12 1.81 11.95
N SER A 72 -21.31 2.86 11.73
CA SER A 72 -20.18 2.76 10.81
C SER A 72 -19.30 1.56 11.15
N LYS A 73 -19.01 0.76 10.14
CA LYS A 73 -18.11 -0.40 10.25
C LYS A 73 -16.67 -0.03 9.94
N GLY A 74 -16.42 1.20 9.48
CA GLY A 74 -15.12 1.67 9.03
C GLY A 74 -14.70 2.96 9.71
N ARG A 75 -13.42 3.05 10.06
CA ARG A 75 -12.79 4.28 10.53
C ARG A 75 -11.96 4.86 9.39
N LYS A 76 -12.19 6.14 9.06
CA LYS A 76 -11.39 6.87 8.07
C LYS A 76 -9.91 6.82 8.48
N ALA A 77 -9.05 6.49 7.53
CA ALA A 77 -7.61 6.32 7.71
C ALA A 77 -6.86 6.78 6.46
N ILE A 78 -5.54 6.75 6.53
CA ILE A 78 -4.63 7.00 5.41
C ILE A 78 -3.82 5.72 5.20
N MET A 79 -3.70 5.26 3.96
CA MET A 79 -2.90 4.07 3.63
C MET A 79 -1.41 4.43 3.57
N ILE A 80 -0.60 3.74 4.36
CA ILE A 80 0.84 3.94 4.45
C ILE A 80 1.48 2.62 3.99
N GLY A 81 1.65 2.48 2.67
CA GLY A 81 2.19 1.27 2.05
C GLY A 81 1.18 0.16 1.82
#